data_AF-A0A1H3LDU5-F1
#
_entry.id   AF-A0A1H3LDU5-F1
#
_cell.length_a   1.000
_cell.length_b   1.000
_cell.length_c   1.000
_cell.angle_alpha   90.00
_cell.angle_beta   90.00
_cell.angle_gamma   90.00
#
_symmetry.space_group_name_H-M   'P 1'
#
loop_
_entity.id
_entity.type
_entity.pdbx_description
1 polymer ?
#
loop_
_entity_poly.entity_id
_entity_poly.type
_entity_poly.pdbx_seq_one_letter_code
_entity_poly.pdbx_strand_id
1 'polypeptide(L)'
;MPQAVKVATVATTPAKDKTPVQIYLVSDHDFVIPVVFPDYKIHVEMIGLSHEFPNLGHAGVLIVNGKTGKTMYGEYGRYHGEEGPPGVVRVRAVPNVSIKAGAITEQSLKKTLRKMAVEFGQSGNISGVVLRGAAYPEAEKWLNNKLKENKTLDREPYDLRNHNCMTFVADLVDSLNLGAPKRSYFAVIPKDYMEDFQAVKPDLNYVYGTDSLEIKD
;
A
#
# COMPACT_ATOMS: atom_id res chain seq x y z
N MET A 1 -10.85 -16.74 -19.24
CA MET A 1 -11.02 -15.99 -20.51
C MET A 1 -10.92 -14.51 -20.15
N PRO A 2 -10.01 -13.73 -20.73
CA PRO A 2 -9.92 -12.31 -20.44
C PRO A 2 -11.14 -11.59 -21.04
N GLN A 3 -11.93 -10.96 -20.17
CA GLN A 3 -13.08 -10.17 -20.57
C GLN A 3 -12.56 -8.85 -21.13
N ALA A 4 -12.70 -8.67 -22.45
CA ALA A 4 -12.36 -7.42 -23.10
C ALA A 4 -13.15 -6.27 -22.46
N VAL A 5 -12.43 -5.29 -21.91
CA VAL A 5 -13.04 -4.04 -21.44
C VAL A 5 -13.71 -3.39 -22.65
N LYS A 6 -15.01 -3.17 -22.56
CA LYS A 6 -15.81 -2.58 -23.64
C LYS A 6 -15.30 -1.17 -23.90
N VAL A 7 -14.47 -1.02 -24.94
CA VAL A 7 -14.02 0.28 -25.43
C VAL A 7 -15.28 1.01 -25.87
N ALA A 8 -15.65 2.08 -25.17
CA ALA A 8 -16.77 2.91 -25.53
C ALA A 8 -16.50 3.51 -26.92
N THR A 9 -17.34 3.19 -27.89
CA THR A 9 -17.27 3.79 -29.23
C THR A 9 -17.57 5.28 -29.10
N VAL A 10 -16.54 6.12 -29.20
CA VAL A 10 -16.73 7.57 -29.31
C VAL A 10 -17.12 7.86 -30.75
N ALA A 11 -18.40 8.11 -30.99
CA ALA A 11 -18.86 8.62 -32.28
C ALA A 11 -18.35 10.06 -32.42
N THR A 12 -17.29 10.27 -33.19
CA THR A 12 -16.86 11.62 -33.57
C THR A 12 -17.71 12.09 -34.74
N THR A 13 -18.45 13.18 -34.58
CA THR A 13 -19.09 13.89 -35.68
C THR A 13 -18.02 14.26 -36.71
N PRO A 14 -18.19 14.00 -38.03
CA PRO A 14 -17.23 14.42 -39.02
C PRO A 14 -17.33 15.95 -39.16
N ALA A 15 -16.44 16.67 -38.48
CA ALA A 15 -16.30 18.11 -38.62
C ALA A 15 -14.88 18.43 -39.08
N LYS A 16 -14.79 19.47 -39.91
CA LYS A 16 -13.61 20.03 -40.58
C LYS A 16 -12.47 20.50 -39.65
N ASP A 17 -12.34 19.95 -38.45
CA ASP A 17 -11.34 20.37 -37.47
C ASP A 17 -10.09 19.48 -37.53
N LYS A 18 -8.98 20.10 -37.97
CA LYS A 18 -7.66 19.47 -38.08
C LYS A 18 -6.89 19.42 -36.76
N THR A 19 -7.50 19.79 -35.64
CA THR A 19 -6.87 19.76 -34.32
C THR A 19 -7.12 18.41 -33.65
N PRO A 20 -6.08 17.64 -33.31
CA PRO A 20 -6.25 16.38 -32.60
C PRO A 20 -6.86 16.63 -31.22
N VAL A 21 -8.01 16.02 -30.97
CA VAL A 21 -8.62 15.98 -29.64
C VAL A 21 -7.86 14.96 -28.81
N GLN A 22 -7.17 15.40 -27.75
CA GLN A 22 -6.60 14.48 -26.76
C GLN A 22 -7.73 13.98 -25.87
N ILE A 23 -8.11 12.71 -26.04
CA ILE A 23 -9.09 12.03 -25.20
C ILE A 23 -8.35 11.45 -24.00
N TYR A 24 -8.58 12.01 -22.82
CA TYR A 24 -8.13 11.42 -21.56
C TYR A 24 -9.19 10.44 -21.08
N LEU A 25 -8.89 9.13 -21.16
CA LEU A 25 -9.71 8.13 -20.49
C LEU A 25 -9.48 8.25 -18.99
N VAL A 26 -10.34 9.03 -18.33
CA VAL A 26 -10.32 9.17 -16.86
C VAL A 26 -10.89 7.88 -16.28
N SER A 27 -10.02 7.03 -15.75
CA SER A 27 -10.43 5.88 -14.95
C SER A 27 -10.67 6.33 -13.51
N ASP A 28 -11.81 5.94 -12.96
CA ASP A 28 -12.18 6.13 -11.57
C ASP A 28 -11.66 5.02 -10.64
N HIS A 29 -10.73 4.19 -11.15
CA HIS A 29 -10.09 3.14 -10.35
C HIS A 29 -9.42 3.76 -9.13
N ASP A 30 -9.62 3.10 -8.00
CA ASP A 30 -8.95 3.38 -6.76
C ASP A 30 -7.46 3.07 -6.87
N PHE A 31 -6.70 3.56 -5.90
CA PHE A 31 -5.28 3.26 -5.76
C PHE A 31 -5.09 2.40 -4.52
N VAL A 32 -4.35 1.30 -4.67
CA VAL A 32 -3.85 0.49 -3.57
C VAL A 32 -2.34 0.54 -3.65
N ILE A 33 -1.71 1.14 -2.64
CA ILE A 33 -0.30 1.43 -2.61
C ILE A 33 0.32 0.68 -1.42
N PRO A 34 0.72 -0.59 -1.60
CA PRO A 34 1.65 -1.25 -0.71
C PRO A 34 2.88 -0.36 -0.49
N VAL A 35 3.26 -0.18 0.77
CA VAL A 35 4.43 0.61 1.15
C VAL A 35 5.28 -0.16 2.15
N VAL A 36 6.58 0.02 2.05
CA VAL A 36 7.60 -0.48 2.95
C VAL A 36 8.48 0.69 3.37
N PHE A 37 8.80 0.73 4.65
CA PHE A 37 9.84 1.56 5.24
C PHE A 37 11.09 0.68 5.36
N PRO A 38 11.99 0.64 4.36
CA PRO A 38 13.06 -0.36 4.30
C PRO A 38 14.09 -0.17 5.42
N ASP A 39 14.29 1.07 5.86
CA ASP A 39 15.25 1.44 6.90
C ASP A 39 14.66 1.33 8.32
N TYR A 40 13.40 0.89 8.46
CA TYR A 40 12.74 0.75 9.76
C TYR A 40 13.46 -0.28 10.62
N LYS A 41 13.87 0.14 11.81
CA LYS A 41 14.56 -0.73 12.77
C LYS A 41 13.55 -1.51 13.59
N ILE A 42 13.57 -2.83 13.43
CA ILE A 42 12.69 -3.73 14.17
C ILE A 42 13.42 -4.20 15.43
N HIS A 43 12.78 -4.04 16.57
CA HIS A 43 13.21 -4.70 17.80
C HIS A 43 12.79 -6.16 17.78
N VAL A 44 13.75 -7.07 17.91
CA VAL A 44 13.49 -8.50 18.05
C VAL A 44 14.07 -8.96 19.38
N GLU A 45 13.20 -9.51 20.22
CA GLU A 45 13.61 -10.19 21.45
C GLU A 45 13.77 -11.68 21.14
N MET A 46 14.97 -12.21 21.36
CA MET A 46 15.29 -13.62 21.18
C MET A 46 16.08 -14.10 22.40
N ILE A 47 15.55 -15.07 23.15
CA ILE A 47 16.21 -15.70 24.30
C ILE A 47 16.74 -14.64 25.30
N GLY A 48 15.89 -13.66 25.66
CA GLY A 48 16.23 -12.62 26.64
C GLY A 48 17.21 -11.54 26.16
N LEU A 49 17.65 -11.58 24.89
CA LEU A 49 18.45 -10.53 24.26
C LEU A 49 17.57 -9.73 23.29
N SER A 50 17.52 -8.42 23.51
CA SER A 50 16.87 -7.47 22.60
C SER A 50 17.91 -6.94 21.62
N HIS A 51 17.71 -7.19 20.32
CA HIS A 51 18.54 -6.66 19.26
C HIS A 51 17.69 -5.89 18.25
N GLU A 52 18.15 -4.69 17.89
CA GLU A 52 17.63 -3.97 16.73
C GLU A 52 18.19 -4.60 15.47
N PHE A 53 17.33 -5.16 14.63
CA PHE A 53 17.71 -5.63 13.30
C PHE A 53 17.42 -4.51 12.29
N PRO A 54 18.46 -3.87 11.73
CA PRO A 54 18.28 -2.98 10.59
C PRO A 54 17.89 -3.81 9.36
N ASN A 55 17.24 -3.15 8.38
CA ASN A 55 16.99 -3.67 7.03
C ASN A 55 15.95 -4.79 6.86
N LEU A 56 15.19 -5.18 7.90
CA LEU A 56 14.01 -6.02 7.72
C LEU A 56 12.83 -5.20 7.15
N GLY A 57 12.72 -3.95 7.57
CA GLY A 57 11.70 -3.00 7.15
C GLY A 57 10.34 -3.21 7.81
N HIS A 58 9.47 -2.21 7.70
CA HIS A 58 8.06 -2.29 8.15
C HIS A 58 7.13 -2.03 6.98
N ALA A 59 5.99 -2.71 6.91
CA ALA A 59 5.07 -2.63 5.78
C ALA A 59 3.68 -2.18 6.20
N GLY A 60 3.01 -1.51 5.25
CA GLY A 60 1.60 -1.16 5.34
C GLY A 60 1.03 -0.92 3.95
N VAL A 61 -0.19 -0.43 3.90
CA VAL A 61 -0.90 -0.21 2.65
C VAL A 61 -1.74 1.05 2.73
N LEU A 62 -1.53 1.94 1.76
CA LEU A 62 -2.29 3.15 1.57
C LEU A 62 -3.37 2.89 0.51
N ILE A 63 -4.63 3.13 0.85
CA ILE A 63 -5.76 2.97 -0.07
C ILE A 63 -6.39 4.33 -0.32
N VAL A 64 -6.54 4.69 -1.59
CA VAL A 64 -7.09 5.99 -2.04
C VAL A 64 -8.31 5.75 -2.91
N ASN A 65 -9.41 6.41 -2.57
CA ASN A 65 -10.59 6.42 -3.40
C ASN A 65 -10.33 7.23 -4.67
N GLY A 66 -10.43 6.61 -5.84
CA GLY A 66 -10.06 7.18 -7.14
C GLY A 66 -10.93 8.37 -7.57
N LYS A 67 -12.11 8.55 -6.96
CA LYS A 67 -13.03 9.67 -7.23
C LYS A 67 -12.84 10.84 -6.28
N THR A 68 -12.71 10.55 -4.99
CA THR A 68 -12.81 11.56 -3.93
C THR A 68 -11.45 11.93 -3.33
N GLY A 69 -10.42 11.10 -3.53
CA GLY A 69 -9.13 11.25 -2.83
C GLY A 69 -9.18 10.88 -1.35
N LYS A 70 -10.32 10.38 -0.84
CA LYS A 70 -10.42 9.84 0.53
C LYS A 70 -9.36 8.75 0.70
N THR A 71 -8.56 8.86 1.75
CA THR A 71 -7.37 8.04 1.93
C THR A 71 -7.40 7.36 3.29
N MET A 72 -7.03 6.08 3.34
CA MET A 72 -6.81 5.34 4.58
C MET A 72 -5.48 4.60 4.53
N TYR A 73 -4.86 4.42 5.70
CA TYR A 73 -3.63 3.65 5.84
C TYR A 73 -3.85 2.51 6.83
N GLY A 74 -3.57 1.28 6.41
CA GLY A 74 -3.63 0.08 7.24
C GLY A 74 -2.24 -0.54 7.41
N GLU A 75 -1.93 -1.02 8.60
CA GLU A 75 -0.68 -1.71 8.92
C GLU A 75 -0.95 -2.82 9.95
N TYR A 76 -0.08 -3.82 9.97
CA TYR A 76 -0.09 -4.90 10.97
C TYR A 76 1.30 -5.00 11.59
N GLY A 77 1.38 -5.16 12.90
CA GLY A 77 2.67 -5.15 13.57
C GLY A 77 2.60 -5.46 15.05
N ARG A 78 3.78 -5.58 15.66
CA ARG A 78 3.94 -5.76 17.10
C ARG A 78 3.95 -4.38 17.75
N TYR A 79 2.83 -4.01 18.37
CA TYR A 79 2.70 -2.74 19.06
C TYR A 79 2.52 -2.96 20.56
N HIS A 80 3.15 -2.13 21.38
CA HIS A 80 3.04 -2.20 22.83
C HIS A 80 1.66 -1.78 23.32
N GLY A 81 1.24 -2.35 24.46
CA GLY A 81 -0.01 -1.99 25.15
C GLY A 81 -1.27 -2.63 24.58
N GLU A 82 -1.12 -3.64 23.73
CA GLU A 82 -2.24 -4.38 23.12
C GLU A 82 -2.50 -5.69 23.89
N GLU A 83 -3.76 -6.04 24.06
CA GLU A 83 -4.16 -7.30 24.70
C GLU A 83 -4.05 -8.50 23.73
N GLY A 84 -3.80 -9.68 24.29
CA GLY A 84 -3.66 -10.93 23.53
C GLY A 84 -2.24 -11.19 22.99
N PRO A 85 -2.08 -12.13 22.04
CA PRO A 85 -0.77 -12.49 21.49
C PRO A 85 -0.08 -11.30 20.77
N PRO A 86 1.23 -11.29 20.50
CA PRO A 86 1.83 -10.23 19.69
C PRO A 86 1.17 -10.11 18.30
N GLY A 87 1.10 -8.89 17.74
CA GLY A 87 0.57 -8.65 16.40
C GLY A 87 -0.86 -8.15 16.37
N VAL A 88 -1.06 -6.88 16.04
CA VAL A 88 -2.40 -6.32 15.83
C VAL A 88 -2.44 -5.42 14.60
N VAL A 89 -3.65 -5.24 14.08
CA VAL A 89 -3.92 -4.36 12.95
C VAL A 89 -4.16 -2.96 13.46
N ARG A 90 -3.66 -1.95 12.75
CA ARG A 90 -3.98 -0.54 13.00
C ARG A 90 -4.38 0.13 11.70
N VAL A 91 -5.48 0.88 11.74
CA VAL A 91 -5.87 1.80 10.67
C VAL A 91 -5.62 3.21 11.17
N ARG A 92 -4.76 3.95 10.49
CA ARG A 92 -4.30 5.27 10.93
C ARG A 92 -4.87 6.37 10.07
N ALA A 93 -5.07 7.52 10.69
CA ALA A 93 -5.43 8.73 9.98
C ALA A 93 -4.22 9.28 9.21
N VAL A 94 -4.40 9.49 7.92
CA VAL A 94 -3.44 10.14 7.02
C VAL A 94 -4.16 11.21 6.20
N PRO A 95 -3.45 12.21 5.64
CA PRO A 95 -4.09 13.23 4.83
C PRO A 95 -4.71 12.60 3.59
N ASN A 96 -5.90 13.07 3.22
CA ASN A 96 -6.48 12.77 1.92
C ASN A 96 -5.61 13.36 0.81
N VAL A 97 -5.53 12.65 -0.31
CA VAL A 97 -4.86 13.15 -1.51
C VAL A 97 -5.86 13.89 -2.41
N SER A 98 -5.35 14.64 -3.38
CA SER A 98 -6.16 15.33 -4.38
C SER A 98 -6.13 14.55 -5.69
N ILE A 99 -7.28 14.35 -6.31
CA ILE A 99 -7.41 13.72 -7.62
C ILE A 99 -7.60 14.80 -8.69
N LYS A 100 -6.78 14.77 -9.74
CA LYS A 100 -6.92 15.61 -10.93
C LYS A 100 -6.84 14.72 -12.17
N ALA A 101 -7.89 14.75 -12.99
CA ALA A 101 -8.00 13.95 -14.22
C ALA A 101 -7.74 12.44 -14.00
N GLY A 102 -8.21 11.88 -12.87
CA GLY A 102 -8.06 10.45 -12.54
C GLY A 102 -6.69 10.04 -12.00
N ALA A 103 -5.80 11.01 -11.73
CA ALA A 103 -4.49 10.79 -11.12
C ALA A 103 -4.36 11.53 -9.78
N ILE A 104 -3.54 10.98 -8.87
CA ILE A 104 -3.18 11.65 -7.63
C ILE A 104 -2.21 12.79 -7.95
N THR A 105 -2.40 13.98 -7.38
CA THR A 105 -1.42 15.06 -7.52
C THR A 105 -0.17 14.77 -6.69
N GLU A 106 1.01 14.95 -7.28
CA GLU A 106 2.30 14.70 -6.63
C GLU A 106 2.41 15.40 -5.26
N GLN A 107 2.05 16.69 -5.20
CA GLN A 107 2.09 17.48 -3.97
C GLN A 107 1.24 16.86 -2.84
N SER A 108 0.05 16.37 -3.16
CA SER A 108 -0.84 15.78 -2.15
C SER A 108 -0.36 14.40 -1.70
N LEU A 109 0.18 13.60 -2.62
CA LEU A 109 0.77 12.30 -2.30
C LEU A 109 2.01 12.45 -1.43
N LYS A 110 2.93 13.36 -1.79
CA LYS A 110 4.12 13.67 -0.98
C LYS A 110 3.76 14.11 0.43
N LYS A 111 2.73 14.96 0.60
CA LYS A 111 2.24 15.36 1.93
C LYS A 111 1.80 14.14 2.75
N THR A 112 1.10 13.20 2.14
CA THR A 112 0.67 11.96 2.79
C THR A 112 1.85 11.05 3.13
N LEU A 113 2.74 10.79 2.17
CA LEU A 113 3.95 9.97 2.36
C LEU A 113 4.88 10.55 3.42
N ARG A 114 5.08 11.87 3.45
CA ARG A 114 5.90 12.54 4.46
C ARG A 114 5.35 12.34 5.87
N LYS A 115 4.03 12.48 6.05
CA LYS A 115 3.39 12.21 7.36
C LYS A 115 3.56 10.75 7.77
N MET A 116 3.39 9.82 6.83
CA MET A 116 3.60 8.39 7.09
C MET A 116 5.05 8.08 7.48
N ALA A 117 6.03 8.64 6.78
CA ALA A 117 7.45 8.50 7.10
C ALA A 117 7.73 8.97 8.53
N VAL A 118 7.24 10.16 8.91
CA VAL A 118 7.45 10.73 10.26
C VAL A 118 6.77 9.89 11.34
N GLU A 119 5.49 9.55 11.17
CA GLU A 119 4.69 8.97 12.25
C GLU A 119 4.82 7.44 12.36
N PHE A 120 5.06 6.76 11.24
CA PHE A 120 5.02 5.29 11.16
C PHE A 120 6.33 4.69 10.62
N GLY A 121 7.16 5.50 9.97
CA GLY A 121 8.35 5.06 9.25
C GLY A 121 9.69 5.48 9.85
N GLN A 122 9.72 5.98 11.09
CA GLN A 122 10.94 6.47 11.76
C GLN A 122 11.70 7.56 10.97
N SER A 123 10.98 8.39 10.20
CA SER A 123 11.54 9.39 9.29
C SER A 123 12.47 8.79 8.22
N GLY A 124 12.26 7.52 7.86
CA GLY A 124 12.97 6.82 6.79
C GLY A 124 12.33 7.00 5.41
N ASN A 125 12.96 6.41 4.40
CA ASN A 125 12.43 6.37 3.04
C ASN A 125 11.22 5.45 2.93
N ILE A 126 10.50 5.55 1.81
CA ILE A 126 9.37 4.67 1.49
C ILE A 126 9.60 4.06 0.10
N SER A 127 9.52 2.74 0.03
CA SER A 127 9.44 1.97 -1.22
C SER A 127 8.05 1.37 -1.34
N GLY A 128 7.45 1.42 -2.52
CA GLY A 128 6.10 0.94 -2.74
C GLY A 128 5.84 0.58 -4.19
N VAL A 129 4.60 0.16 -4.44
CA VAL A 129 4.07 -0.06 -5.80
C VAL A 129 2.70 0.59 -5.93
N VAL A 130 2.33 1.02 -7.13
CA VAL A 130 1.02 1.62 -7.40
C VAL A 130 0.12 0.62 -8.12
N LEU A 131 -0.89 0.11 -7.43
CA LEU A 131 -1.90 -0.79 -8.00
C LEU A 131 -3.20 -0.02 -8.26
N ARG A 132 -3.93 -0.41 -9.33
CA ARG A 132 -5.19 0.21 -9.75
C ARG A 132 -6.30 -0.84 -9.86
N GLY A 133 -7.47 -0.53 -9.32
CA GLY A 133 -8.67 -1.36 -9.44
C GLY A 133 -9.87 -0.76 -8.71
N ALA A 134 -11.05 -1.37 -8.82
CA ALA A 134 -12.17 -1.08 -7.94
C ALA A 134 -11.91 -1.79 -6.60
N ALA A 135 -11.48 -1.04 -5.59
CA ALA A 135 -10.88 -1.64 -4.40
C ALA A 135 -11.21 -0.93 -3.09
N TYR A 136 -11.62 0.34 -3.10
CA TYR A 136 -11.72 1.12 -1.89
C TYR A 136 -12.76 0.58 -0.88
N PRO A 137 -14.02 0.29 -1.28
CA PRO A 137 -15.02 -0.27 -0.35
C PRO A 137 -14.62 -1.65 0.19
N GLU A 138 -14.06 -2.51 -0.67
CA GLU A 138 -13.64 -3.86 -0.34
C GLU A 138 -12.44 -3.84 0.63
N ALA A 139 -11.46 -2.97 0.39
CA ALA A 139 -10.33 -2.77 1.28
C ALA A 139 -10.76 -2.19 2.63
N GLU A 140 -11.67 -1.20 2.64
CA GLU A 140 -12.23 -0.63 3.88
C GLU A 140 -12.93 -1.72 4.71
N LYS A 141 -13.73 -2.57 4.05
CA LYS A 141 -14.40 -3.71 4.70
C LYS A 141 -13.39 -4.73 5.23
N TRP A 142 -12.38 -5.08 4.45
CA TRP A 142 -11.35 -6.05 4.83
C TRP A 142 -10.56 -5.57 6.04
N LEU A 143 -10.07 -4.32 6.03
CA LEU A 143 -9.34 -3.70 7.13
C LEU A 143 -10.19 -3.63 8.41
N ASN A 144 -11.47 -3.25 8.28
CA ASN A 144 -12.38 -3.21 9.43
C ASN A 144 -12.66 -4.58 10.03
N ASN A 145 -12.69 -5.64 9.22
CA ASN A 145 -12.81 -7.01 9.74
C ASN A 145 -11.54 -7.43 10.48
N LYS A 146 -10.37 -7.16 9.87
CA LYS A 146 -9.06 -7.42 10.48
C LYS A 146 -8.84 -6.64 11.79
N LEU A 147 -9.35 -5.41 11.89
CA LEU A 147 -9.38 -4.65 13.15
C LEU A 147 -10.24 -5.30 14.23
N LYS A 148 -11.38 -5.93 13.89
CA LYS A 148 -12.23 -6.61 14.86
C LYS A 148 -11.52 -7.84 15.44
N GLU A 149 -10.72 -8.53 14.62
CA GLU A 149 -9.92 -9.69 15.05
C GLU A 149 -8.91 -9.34 16.15
N ASN A 150 -8.50 -8.07 16.32
CA ASN A 150 -7.62 -7.66 17.42
C ASN A 150 -8.17 -8.05 18.81
N LYS A 151 -9.51 -8.13 18.96
CA LYS A 151 -10.18 -8.50 20.22
C LYS A 151 -10.25 -10.01 20.47
N THR A 152 -9.85 -10.81 19.48
CA THR A 152 -9.89 -12.26 19.53
C THR A 152 -8.62 -12.78 20.21
N LEU A 153 -8.75 -13.36 21.40
CA LEU A 153 -7.59 -13.76 22.22
C LEU A 153 -6.85 -15.00 21.68
N ASP A 154 -7.50 -15.79 20.82
CA ASP A 154 -6.94 -16.97 20.13
C ASP A 154 -6.53 -16.67 18.68
N ARG A 155 -6.44 -15.38 18.29
CA ARG A 155 -5.93 -15.00 16.96
C ARG A 155 -4.51 -15.49 16.76
N GLU A 156 -4.16 -15.72 15.50
CA GLU A 156 -2.82 -16.13 15.14
C GLU A 156 -1.79 -15.07 15.57
N PRO A 157 -0.73 -15.47 16.30
CA PRO A 157 0.29 -14.54 16.76
C PRO A 157 1.15 -14.07 15.59
N TYR A 158 1.73 -12.88 15.73
CA TYR A 158 2.74 -12.38 14.82
C TYR A 158 3.92 -13.35 14.72
N ASP A 159 4.31 -13.67 13.49
CA ASP A 159 5.51 -14.43 13.16
C ASP A 159 6.37 -13.66 12.15
N LEU A 160 7.66 -13.52 12.42
CA LEU A 160 8.58 -12.73 11.59
C LEU A 160 8.70 -13.26 10.15
N ARG A 161 8.37 -14.53 9.89
CA ARG A 161 8.56 -15.18 8.59
C ARG A 161 7.27 -15.28 7.80
N ASN A 162 6.16 -15.66 8.39
CA ASN A 162 4.93 -16.00 7.64
C ASN A 162 3.63 -15.36 8.14
N HIS A 163 3.67 -14.59 9.23
CA HIS A 163 2.53 -13.81 9.72
C HIS A 163 3.00 -12.44 10.22
N ASN A 164 3.39 -11.57 9.29
CA ASN A 164 3.98 -10.27 9.59
C ASN A 164 3.31 -9.12 8.82
N CYS A 165 3.89 -7.93 8.91
CA CYS A 165 3.40 -6.72 8.27
C CYS A 165 3.25 -6.87 6.74
N MET A 166 4.17 -7.57 6.08
CA MET A 166 4.16 -7.73 4.63
C MET A 166 3.18 -8.81 4.19
N THR A 167 3.02 -9.91 4.94
CA THR A 167 2.00 -10.91 4.63
C THR A 167 0.60 -10.32 4.74
N PHE A 168 0.35 -9.46 5.74
CA PHE A 168 -0.90 -8.70 5.85
C PHE A 168 -1.20 -7.85 4.60
N VAL A 169 -0.20 -7.15 4.07
CA VAL A 169 -0.35 -6.36 2.84
C VAL A 169 -0.60 -7.26 1.63
N ALA A 170 0.15 -8.35 1.49
CA ALA A 170 -0.04 -9.32 0.42
C ALA A 170 -1.45 -9.97 0.47
N ASP A 171 -1.96 -10.29 1.66
CA ASP A 171 -3.29 -10.87 1.85
C ASP A 171 -4.39 -9.90 1.42
N LEU A 172 -4.25 -8.61 1.74
CA LEU A 172 -5.17 -7.60 1.24
C LEU A 172 -5.13 -7.53 -0.29
N VAL A 173 -3.94 -7.43 -0.90
CA VAL A 173 -3.79 -7.35 -2.36
C VAL A 173 -4.40 -8.58 -3.05
N ASP A 174 -4.18 -9.77 -2.50
CA ASP A 174 -4.78 -11.01 -2.99
C ASP A 174 -6.31 -11.00 -2.87
N SER A 175 -6.84 -10.53 -1.73
CA SER A 175 -8.30 -10.42 -1.52
C SER A 175 -8.98 -9.47 -2.53
N LEU A 176 -8.22 -8.51 -3.06
CA LEU A 176 -8.65 -7.55 -4.07
C LEU A 176 -8.34 -8.01 -5.51
N ASN A 177 -7.72 -9.18 -5.68
CA ASN A 177 -7.27 -9.71 -6.97
C ASN A 177 -6.36 -8.74 -7.76
N LEU A 178 -5.51 -7.97 -7.06
CA LEU A 178 -4.60 -7.00 -7.69
C LEU A 178 -3.23 -7.59 -8.08
N GLY A 179 -3.04 -8.88 -7.79
CA GLY A 179 -1.89 -9.69 -8.22
C GLY A 179 -0.64 -9.40 -7.39
N ALA A 180 -0.63 -9.88 -6.14
CA ALA A 180 0.57 -9.88 -5.31
C ALA A 180 1.60 -10.90 -5.85
N PRO A 181 2.92 -10.65 -5.68
CA PRO A 181 3.95 -11.61 -5.99
C PRO A 181 3.80 -12.90 -5.16
N LYS A 182 4.37 -13.99 -5.66
CA LYS A 182 4.41 -15.24 -4.91
C LYS A 182 5.21 -15.04 -3.63
N ARG A 183 4.62 -15.38 -2.49
CA ARG A 183 5.32 -15.35 -1.19
C ARG A 183 6.43 -16.42 -1.17
N SER A 184 7.59 -16.05 -0.64
CA SER A 184 8.68 -16.99 -0.37
C SER A 184 8.24 -18.06 0.62
N TYR A 185 8.68 -19.29 0.40
CA TYR A 185 8.40 -20.42 1.29
C TYR A 185 9.12 -20.30 2.63
N PHE A 186 10.28 -19.64 2.67
CA PHE A 186 11.14 -19.60 3.85
C PHE A 186 10.80 -18.44 4.78
N ALA A 187 10.61 -17.24 4.22
CA ALA A 187 10.23 -16.04 4.96
C ALA A 187 9.79 -14.94 3.99
N VAL A 188 8.76 -14.18 4.35
CA VAL A 188 8.32 -12.98 3.66
C VAL A 188 8.96 -11.78 4.35
N ILE A 189 10.08 -11.32 3.81
CA ILE A 189 10.81 -10.14 4.32
C ILE A 189 10.25 -8.90 3.60
N PRO A 190 9.79 -7.86 4.32
CA PRO A 190 9.18 -6.67 3.71
C PRO A 190 9.99 -6.06 2.57
N LYS A 191 11.29 -5.83 2.81
CA LYS A 191 12.19 -5.25 1.82
C LYS A 191 12.28 -6.11 0.56
N ASP A 192 12.70 -7.37 0.70
CA ASP A 192 12.90 -8.30 -0.42
C ASP A 192 11.60 -8.51 -1.21
N TYR A 193 10.48 -8.66 -0.51
CA TYR A 193 9.18 -8.85 -1.16
C TYR A 193 8.72 -7.60 -1.93
N MET A 194 9.08 -6.39 -1.47
CA MET A 194 8.81 -5.16 -2.22
C MET A 194 9.65 -5.07 -3.50
N GLU A 195 10.91 -5.54 -3.48
CA GLU A 195 11.73 -5.63 -4.68
C GLU A 195 11.10 -6.57 -5.72
N ASP A 196 10.61 -7.75 -5.29
CA ASP A 196 9.83 -8.67 -6.15
C ASP A 196 8.56 -8.00 -6.69
N PHE A 197 7.92 -7.14 -5.89
CA PHE A 197 6.71 -6.42 -6.29
C PHE A 197 6.98 -5.37 -7.35
N GLN A 198 8.02 -4.56 -7.15
CA GLN A 198 8.46 -3.52 -8.08
C GLN A 198 9.01 -4.10 -9.39
N ALA A 199 9.48 -5.34 -9.40
CA ALA A 199 9.92 -6.02 -10.63
C ALA A 199 8.77 -6.26 -11.64
N VAL A 200 7.51 -6.20 -11.20
CA VAL A 200 6.34 -6.56 -12.03
C VAL A 200 5.19 -5.54 -11.96
N LYS A 201 5.36 -4.44 -11.22
CA LYS A 201 4.35 -3.38 -11.04
C LYS A 201 5.02 -2.01 -11.03
N PRO A 202 4.29 -0.93 -11.38
CA PRO A 202 4.83 0.42 -11.30
C PRO A 202 5.34 0.73 -9.89
N ASP A 203 6.60 1.14 -9.80
CA ASP A 203 7.26 1.43 -8.53
C ASP A 203 6.85 2.80 -7.99
N LEU A 204 7.06 2.98 -6.69
CA LEU A 204 6.94 4.26 -6.00
C LEU A 204 8.09 4.34 -5.01
N ASN A 205 8.94 5.35 -5.17
CA ASN A 205 10.06 5.58 -4.28
C ASN A 205 10.00 7.02 -3.75
N TYR A 206 9.94 7.16 -2.43
CA TYR A 206 9.93 8.45 -1.75
C TYR A 206 11.12 8.56 -0.80
N VAL A 207 11.92 9.61 -1.00
CA VAL A 207 13.10 9.90 -0.18
C VAL A 207 12.75 11.01 0.81
N TYR A 208 12.74 10.68 2.11
CA TYR A 208 12.31 11.61 3.15
C TYR A 208 13.21 12.85 3.26
N GLY A 209 14.53 12.64 3.18
CA GLY A 209 15.53 13.68 3.40
C GLY A 209 15.51 14.78 2.33
N THR A 210 15.21 14.43 1.08
CA THR A 210 15.12 15.36 -0.06
C THR A 210 13.69 15.72 -0.42
N ASP A 211 12.70 15.08 0.21
CA ASP A 211 11.29 15.16 -0.16
C ASP A 211 11.07 14.85 -1.65
N SER A 212 11.79 13.90 -2.24
CA SER A 212 11.64 13.54 -3.65
C SER A 212 10.76 12.31 -3.82
N LEU A 213 9.83 12.36 -4.77
CA LEU A 213 8.97 11.24 -5.16
C LEU A 213 9.28 10.84 -6.61
N GLU A 214 9.53 9.57 -6.84
CA GLU A 214 9.75 8.96 -8.15
C GLU A 214 8.76 7.81 -8.34
N ILE A 215 8.17 7.71 -9.53
CA ILE A 215 7.28 6.63 -9.95
C ILE A 215 7.73 6.18 -11.34
N LYS A 216 8.06 4.89 -11.50
CA LYS A 216 8.47 4.27 -12.76
C LYS A 216 7.54 3.12 -13.12
N ASP A 217 7.40 2.87 -14.42
CA ASP A 217 6.69 1.71 -14.96
C ASP A 217 7.59 0.48 -15.09
#